data_AF-A0A916SSN6-F1
#
_entry.id   AF-A0A916SSN6-F1
#
_cell.length_a   1.000
_cell.length_b   1.000
_cell.length_c   1.000
_cell.angle_alpha   90.00
_cell.angle_beta   90.00
_cell.angle_gamma   90.00
#
_symmetry.space_group_name_H-M   'P 1'
#
loop_
_entity.id
_entity.type
_entity.pdbx_description
1 polymer ?
#
loop_
_entity_poly.entity_id
_entity_poly.type
_entity_poly.pdbx_seq_one_letter_code
_entity_poly.pdbx_strand_id
1 'polypeptide(L)'
;MPAGWAPTLPRMILHMSGISRLARINFSLRGHYLLRNQVADEMAVDWVTGACLLTRRDAWNSVGGMTTRWFMYAEDLDYCLRLGDAGWRVVLLGSTEAEHAAGLSSAGNDGRIRTEWIVNLAELYDLHFGRARAKRVAWRAVVASGFLARSAIARSAYDRRRFRAYGHAVARSAKGKR
;
A
#
# COMPACT_ATOMS: atom_id res chain seq x y z
N MET A 1 4.43 0.74 5.47
CA MET A 1 5.00 -0.33 6.32
C MET A 1 4.90 -1.64 5.58
N PRO A 2 5.77 -2.61 5.87
CA PRO A 2 5.77 -3.92 5.23
C PRO A 2 4.64 -4.86 5.72
N ALA A 3 3.45 -4.33 6.04
CA ALA A 3 2.34 -5.11 6.60
C ALA A 3 1.01 -4.37 6.48
N GLY A 4 -0.09 -5.09 6.68
CA GLY A 4 -1.42 -4.48 6.67
C GLY A 4 -2.59 -5.44 6.83
N TRP A 5 -3.74 -4.98 6.37
CA TRP A 5 -5.01 -5.70 6.38
C TRP A 5 -5.44 -6.07 4.96
N ALA A 6 -6.29 -7.07 4.84
CA ALA A 6 -6.85 -7.53 3.59
C ALA A 6 -7.43 -6.36 2.78
N PRO A 7 -7.24 -6.33 1.45
CA PRO A 7 -7.68 -5.23 0.57
C PRO A 7 -9.20 -5.27 0.32
N THR A 8 -10.01 -5.45 1.36
CA THR A 8 -11.46 -5.42 1.27
C THR A 8 -11.95 -4.03 0.87
N LEU A 9 -13.17 -3.94 0.34
CA LEU A 9 -13.73 -2.67 -0.13
C LEU A 9 -13.70 -1.56 0.94
N PRO A 10 -14.13 -1.79 2.20
CA PRO A 10 -14.04 -0.76 3.25
C PRO A 10 -12.60 -0.35 3.57
N ARG A 11 -11.67 -1.31 3.64
CA ARG A 11 -10.25 -1.05 3.90
C ARG A 11 -9.63 -0.20 2.80
N MET A 12 -9.98 -0.49 1.55
CA MET A 12 -9.50 0.27 0.40
C MET A 12 -10.10 1.67 0.32
N ILE A 13 -11.37 1.86 0.70
CA ILE A 13 -11.97 3.20 0.81
C ILE A 13 -11.20 4.05 1.84
N LEU A 14 -10.96 3.51 3.04
CA LEU A 14 -10.21 4.19 4.11
C LEU A 14 -8.76 4.49 3.70
N HIS A 15 -8.15 3.57 2.95
CA HIS A 15 -6.79 3.74 2.46
C HIS A 15 -6.70 4.79 1.36
N MET A 16 -7.55 4.69 0.34
CA MET A 16 -7.52 5.53 -0.85
C MET A 16 -7.91 6.98 -0.56
N SER A 17 -8.92 7.19 0.29
CA SER A 17 -9.29 8.53 0.80
C SER A 17 -8.22 9.16 1.70
N GLY A 18 -7.37 8.35 2.34
CA GLY A 18 -6.40 8.81 3.33
C GLY A 18 -6.96 8.96 4.74
N ILE A 19 -8.25 8.66 4.96
CA ILE A 19 -8.89 8.65 6.29
C ILE A 19 -8.18 7.69 7.25
N SER A 20 -7.54 6.65 6.73
CA SER A 20 -6.68 5.74 7.50
C SER A 20 -5.56 6.39 8.30
N ARG A 21 -5.18 7.64 7.99
CA ARG A 21 -4.25 8.43 8.81
C ARG A 21 -4.84 8.84 10.17
N LEU A 22 -6.16 8.79 10.32
CA LEU A 22 -6.88 9.08 11.55
C LEU A 22 -7.08 7.85 12.44
N ALA A 23 -6.60 6.67 12.03
CA ALA A 23 -6.80 5.44 12.81
C ALA A 23 -6.07 5.40 14.18
N ARG A 24 -5.28 6.43 14.50
CA ARG A 24 -4.79 6.67 15.87
C ARG A 24 -5.92 6.98 16.86
N ILE A 25 -7.02 7.53 16.37
CA ILE A 25 -8.18 7.93 17.18
C ILE A 25 -9.17 6.76 17.29
N ASN A 26 -9.30 5.98 16.20
CA ASN A 26 -10.21 4.85 16.15
C ASN A 26 -9.61 3.72 15.30
N PHE A 27 -9.42 2.57 15.94
CA PHE A 27 -8.88 1.35 15.33
C PHE A 27 -9.67 0.92 14.08
N SER A 28 -10.98 1.13 14.05
CA SER A 28 -11.84 0.74 12.92
C SER A 28 -11.54 1.52 11.64
N LEU A 29 -10.82 2.65 11.72
CA LEU A 29 -10.45 3.47 10.56
C LEU A 29 -9.19 2.99 9.84
N ARG A 30 -8.61 1.84 10.22
CA ARG A 30 -7.40 1.31 9.58
C ARG A 30 -7.65 0.98 8.10
N GLY A 31 -6.75 1.45 7.24
CA GLY A 31 -6.78 1.20 5.79
C GLY A 31 -6.19 -0.17 5.44
N HIS A 32 -5.84 -0.38 4.18
CA HIS A 32 -5.14 -1.57 3.71
C HIS A 32 -3.71 -1.66 4.26
N TYR A 33 -2.92 -0.59 4.16
CA TYR A 33 -1.56 -0.57 4.71
C TYR A 33 -1.54 -0.13 6.18
N LEU A 34 -0.70 -0.80 6.96
CA LEU A 34 -0.32 -0.35 8.29
C LEU A 34 0.54 0.92 8.20
N LEU A 35 0.27 1.90 9.05
CA LEU A 35 1.09 3.11 9.18
C LEU A 35 2.11 2.93 10.30
N ARG A 36 3.29 3.57 10.19
CA ARG A 36 4.39 3.42 11.17
C ARG A 36 3.96 3.77 12.60
N ASN A 37 3.11 4.78 12.75
CA ASN A 37 2.59 5.22 14.04
C ASN A 37 1.45 4.33 14.59
N GLN A 38 1.20 3.16 13.99
CA GLN A 38 0.19 2.19 14.41
C GLN A 38 0.80 0.85 14.81
N VAL A 39 2.13 0.73 14.76
CA VAL A 39 2.88 -0.49 15.07
C VAL A 39 2.97 -0.63 16.58
N ALA A 40 2.65 -1.82 17.07
CA ALA A 40 2.91 -2.25 18.45
C ALA A 40 3.99 -3.34 18.44
N ASP A 41 4.50 -3.73 19.61
CA ASP A 41 5.58 -4.71 19.76
C ASP A 41 5.23 -6.06 19.10
N GLU A 42 4.01 -6.55 19.31
CA GLU A 42 3.45 -7.71 18.62
C GLU A 42 2.02 -7.38 18.19
N MET A 43 1.70 -7.60 16.91
CA MET A 43 0.35 -7.33 16.41
C MET A 43 -0.08 -8.32 15.34
N ALA A 44 -1.29 -8.85 15.51
CA ALA A 44 -1.96 -9.63 14.46
C ALA A 44 -2.35 -8.73 13.28
N VAL A 45 -1.99 -9.18 12.08
CA VAL A 45 -2.25 -8.52 10.80
C VAL A 45 -2.74 -9.55 9.79
N ASP A 46 -3.29 -9.11 8.67
CA ASP A 46 -3.74 -10.06 7.64
C ASP A 46 -2.59 -10.43 6.69
N TRP A 47 -1.58 -9.58 6.59
CA TRP A 47 -0.39 -9.83 5.78
C TRP A 47 0.84 -9.05 6.24
N VAL A 48 2.01 -9.62 5.96
CA VAL A 48 3.34 -8.98 6.03
C VAL A 48 4.06 -9.20 4.71
N THR A 49 5.05 -8.36 4.40
CA THR A 49 5.80 -8.48 3.16
C THR A 49 6.72 -9.70 3.14
N GLY A 50 6.93 -10.27 1.97
CA GLY A 50 7.92 -11.33 1.75
C GLY A 50 9.38 -10.88 1.89
N ALA A 51 9.68 -9.58 1.96
CA ALA A 51 11.04 -9.06 2.10
C ALA A 51 11.76 -9.50 3.39
N CYS A 52 11.01 -9.74 4.47
CA CYS A 52 11.52 -10.35 5.70
C CYS A 52 10.36 -11.10 6.39
N LEU A 53 10.26 -12.40 6.12
CA LEU A 53 9.19 -13.26 6.61
C LEU A 53 9.77 -14.56 7.15
N LEU A 54 9.32 -14.96 8.34
CA LEU A 54 9.58 -16.26 8.92
C LEU A 54 8.26 -17.02 9.04
N THR A 55 8.25 -18.29 8.65
CA THR A 55 7.05 -19.13 8.69
C THR A 55 7.40 -20.54 9.15
N ARG A 56 6.46 -21.20 9.82
CA ARG A 56 6.59 -22.61 10.20
C ARG A 56 6.54 -23.48 8.95
N ARG A 57 7.36 -24.53 8.92
CA ARG A 57 7.36 -25.50 7.80
C ARG A 57 5.97 -26.10 7.57
N ASP A 58 5.26 -26.45 8.64
CA ASP A 58 3.91 -27.01 8.53
C ASP A 58 2.91 -26.01 7.94
N ALA A 59 3.03 -24.73 8.29
CA ALA A 59 2.21 -23.65 7.75
C ALA A 59 2.51 -23.39 6.27
N TRP A 60 3.79 -23.41 5.88
CA TRP A 60 4.20 -23.33 4.48
C TRP A 60 3.59 -24.46 3.66
N ASN A 61 3.72 -25.71 4.15
CA ASN A 61 3.21 -26.89 3.46
C ASN A 61 1.69 -26.93 3.43
N SER A 62 0.99 -26.46 4.46
CA SER A 62 -0.48 -26.55 4.54
C SER A 62 -1.20 -25.71 3.48
N VAL A 63 -0.53 -24.68 2.93
CA VAL A 63 -1.10 -23.83 1.87
C VAL A 63 -0.36 -23.97 0.52
N GLY A 64 0.69 -24.80 0.45
CA GLY A 64 1.48 -24.99 -0.77
C GLY A 64 2.47 -23.87 -1.10
N GLY A 65 2.92 -23.11 -0.09
CA GLY A 65 3.89 -22.02 -0.26
C GLY A 65 3.35 -20.78 -0.97
N MET A 66 4.25 -19.94 -1.50
CA MET A 66 3.90 -18.73 -2.26
C MET A 66 3.50 -19.08 -3.70
N THR A 67 2.55 -18.32 -4.25
CA THR A 67 2.10 -18.50 -5.63
C THR A 67 3.14 -17.99 -6.63
N THR A 68 3.28 -18.67 -7.76
CA THR A 68 4.12 -18.22 -8.90
C THR A 68 3.33 -17.40 -9.93
N ARG A 69 2.04 -17.14 -9.66
CA ARG A 69 1.15 -16.36 -10.54
C ARG A 69 1.71 -14.97 -10.83
N TRP A 70 2.31 -14.33 -9.83
CA TRP A 70 2.91 -13.01 -9.95
C TRP A 70 4.41 -13.13 -9.69
N PHE A 71 5.21 -12.53 -10.56
CA PHE A 71 6.66 -12.45 -10.35
C PHE A 71 7.02 -11.51 -9.18
N MET A 72 6.25 -10.43 -8.99
CA MET A 72 6.46 -9.43 -7.95
C MET A 72 5.15 -8.73 -7.61
N TYR A 73 4.96 -8.44 -6.32
CA TYR A 73 3.75 -7.89 -5.72
C TYR A 73 2.56 -8.84 -5.71
N ALA A 74 1.93 -8.94 -4.52
CA ALA A 74 0.75 -9.74 -4.18
C ALA A 74 0.99 -11.22 -3.86
N GLU A 75 2.15 -11.79 -4.18
CA GLU A 75 2.50 -13.17 -3.83
C GLU A 75 2.59 -13.41 -2.31
N ASP A 76 3.17 -12.45 -1.59
CA ASP A 76 3.30 -12.45 -0.14
C ASP A 76 1.94 -12.22 0.54
N LEU A 77 1.14 -11.32 -0.03
CA LEU A 77 -0.20 -11.02 0.43
C LEU A 77 -1.15 -12.20 0.26
N ASP A 78 -1.15 -12.84 -0.91
CA ASP A 78 -1.91 -14.07 -1.18
C ASP A 78 -1.50 -15.22 -0.26
N TYR A 79 -0.20 -15.40 -0.03
CA TYR A 79 0.31 -16.38 0.91
C TYR A 79 -0.22 -16.15 2.33
N CYS A 80 -0.15 -14.91 2.83
CA CYS A 80 -0.65 -14.58 4.16
C CYS A 80 -2.17 -14.75 4.30
N LEU A 81 -2.95 -14.38 3.27
CA LEU A 81 -4.40 -14.58 3.28
C LEU A 81 -4.75 -16.08 3.31
N ARG A 82 -4.10 -16.91 2.49
CA ARG A 82 -4.29 -18.37 2.51
C ARG A 82 -3.89 -18.99 3.85
N LEU A 83 -2.84 -18.48 4.51
CA LEU A 83 -2.49 -18.89 5.86
C LEU A 83 -3.62 -18.58 6.85
N GLY A 84 -4.20 -17.38 6.77
CA GLY A 84 -5.35 -16.98 7.57
C GLY A 84 -6.56 -17.89 7.36
N ASP A 85 -6.89 -18.20 6.10
CA ASP A 85 -7.98 -19.12 5.74
C ASP A 85 -7.74 -20.55 6.27
N ALA A 86 -6.48 -20.97 6.37
CA ALA A 86 -6.07 -22.25 6.96
C ALA A 86 -5.95 -22.21 8.50
N GLY A 87 -6.35 -21.12 9.16
CA GLY A 87 -6.36 -20.97 10.62
C GLY A 87 -5.03 -20.56 11.25
N TRP A 88 -4.02 -20.23 10.43
CA TRP A 88 -2.75 -19.69 10.95
C TRP A 88 -2.87 -18.20 11.22
N ARG A 89 -2.12 -17.73 12.23
CA ARG A 89 -2.04 -16.30 12.58
C ARG A 89 -0.83 -15.66 11.92
N VAL A 90 -1.04 -14.55 11.21
CA VAL A 90 0.04 -13.70 10.72
C VAL A 90 0.29 -12.58 11.73
N VAL A 91 1.55 -12.39 12.10
CA VAL A 91 1.96 -11.47 13.16
C VAL A 91 3.11 -10.60 12.67
N LEU A 92 2.99 -9.29 12.91
CA LEU A 92 4.08 -8.35 12.79
C LEU A 92 4.76 -8.19 14.15
N LEU A 93 6.08 -8.40 14.18
CA LEU A 93 6.93 -8.09 15.33
C LEU A 93 7.49 -6.68 15.16
N GLY A 94 6.95 -5.72 15.90
CA GLY A 94 7.36 -4.31 15.84
C GLY A 94 8.68 -4.01 16.53
N SER A 95 9.14 -4.90 17.43
CA SER A 95 10.42 -4.79 18.12
C SER A 95 11.61 -5.32 17.32
N THR A 96 11.36 -5.96 16.17
CA THR A 96 12.40 -6.51 15.30
C THR A 96 12.58 -5.64 14.08
N GLU A 97 13.83 -5.28 13.78
CA GLU A 97 14.18 -4.49 12.60
C GLU A 97 14.96 -5.33 11.59
N ALA A 98 14.63 -5.16 10.31
CA ALA A 98 15.36 -5.72 9.19
C ALA A 98 15.58 -4.61 8.16
N GLU A 99 16.82 -4.43 7.72
CA GLU A 99 17.13 -3.47 6.68
C GLU A 99 16.73 -4.03 5.31
N HIS A 100 15.82 -3.32 4.65
CA HIS A 100 15.47 -3.60 3.27
C HIS A 100 15.86 -2.40 2.42
N ALA A 101 16.88 -2.56 1.58
CA ALA A 101 17.30 -1.55 0.63
C ALA A 101 16.29 -1.47 -0.54
N ALA A 102 15.16 -0.83 -0.24
CA ALA A 102 14.01 -0.72 -1.12
C ALA A 102 14.37 -0.03 -2.45
N GLY A 103 13.92 -0.60 -3.56
CA GLY A 103 14.09 -0.01 -4.89
C GLY A 103 15.39 -0.39 -5.61
N LEU A 104 16.29 -1.18 -5.02
CA LEU A 104 17.47 -1.72 -5.73
C LEU A 104 17.09 -2.58 -6.94
N SER A 105 16.07 -3.44 -6.80
CA SER A 105 15.51 -4.22 -7.93
C SER A 105 14.80 -3.34 -8.97
N SER A 106 14.63 -2.05 -8.69
CA SER A 106 14.08 -1.02 -9.59
C SER A 106 15.13 0.04 -9.96
N ALA A 107 16.39 -0.09 -9.53
CA ALA A 107 17.42 0.94 -9.67
C ALA A 107 17.99 1.08 -11.11
N GLY A 108 17.50 0.29 -12.06
CA GLY A 108 17.80 0.41 -13.49
C GLY A 108 16.61 0.89 -14.34
N ASN A 109 15.59 1.49 -13.72
CA ASN A 109 14.33 1.80 -14.40
C ASN A 109 14.48 2.93 -15.42
N ASP A 110 14.02 2.68 -16.64
CA ASP A 110 13.96 3.57 -17.81
C ASP A 110 12.98 4.77 -17.66
N GLY A 111 12.53 5.05 -16.44
CA GLY A 111 11.49 6.04 -16.14
C GLY A 111 10.05 5.49 -16.18
N ARG A 112 9.82 4.20 -16.50
CA ARG A 112 8.48 3.61 -16.48
C ARG A 112 7.93 3.45 -15.07
N ILE A 113 6.68 3.87 -14.86
CA ILE A 113 5.98 3.60 -13.59
C ILE A 113 5.61 2.11 -13.57
N ARG A 114 6.13 1.36 -12.60
CA ARG A 114 5.72 -0.02 -12.33
C ARG A 114 4.30 -0.04 -11.79
N THR A 115 3.35 -0.49 -12.61
CA THR A 115 1.91 -0.58 -12.28
C THR A 115 1.48 -1.99 -11.89
N GLU A 116 2.39 -2.95 -11.95
CA GLU A 116 2.12 -4.37 -11.66
C GLU A 116 1.51 -4.55 -10.28
N TRP A 117 2.00 -3.79 -9.29
CA TRP A 117 1.46 -3.88 -7.92
C TRP A 117 -0.04 -3.61 -7.84
N ILE A 118 -0.59 -2.68 -8.63
CA ILE A 118 -2.03 -2.37 -8.58
C ILE A 118 -2.85 -3.32 -9.45
N VAL A 119 -2.28 -3.78 -10.57
CA VAL A 119 -2.90 -4.79 -11.42
C VAL A 119 -3.02 -6.11 -10.67
N ASN A 120 -1.93 -6.57 -10.06
CA ASN A 120 -1.88 -7.81 -9.28
C ASN A 120 -2.77 -7.71 -8.03
N LEU A 121 -2.82 -6.56 -7.35
CA LEU A 121 -3.73 -6.36 -6.21
C LEU A 121 -5.21 -6.45 -6.62
N ALA A 122 -5.56 -5.98 -7.82
CA ALA A 122 -6.92 -6.12 -8.34
C ALA A 122 -7.26 -7.59 -8.68
N GLU A 123 -6.31 -8.33 -9.24
CA GLU A 123 -6.48 -9.77 -9.50
C GLU A 123 -6.60 -10.56 -8.19
N LEU A 124 -5.74 -10.26 -7.20
CA LEU A 124 -5.83 -10.85 -5.86
C LEU A 124 -7.19 -10.56 -5.22
N TYR A 125 -7.71 -9.34 -5.35
CA TYR A 125 -9.04 -9.02 -4.84
C TYR A 125 -10.14 -9.87 -5.49
N ASP A 126 -10.06 -10.07 -6.80
CA ASP A 126 -11.01 -10.89 -7.56
C ASP A 126 -10.95 -12.37 -7.11
N LEU A 127 -9.75 -12.88 -6.81
CA LEU A 127 -9.53 -14.25 -6.32
C LEU A 127 -10.10 -14.48 -4.91
N HIS A 128 -9.89 -13.54 -3.99
CA HIS A 128 -10.19 -13.73 -2.57
C HIS A 128 -11.56 -13.18 -2.12
N PHE A 129 -12.03 -12.07 -2.69
CA PHE A 129 -13.15 -11.32 -2.10
C PHE A 129 -14.35 -11.08 -3.04
N GLY A 130 -14.20 -11.27 -4.36
CA GLY A 130 -15.19 -10.75 -5.31
C GLY A 130 -15.30 -11.47 -6.66
N ARG A 131 -16.04 -12.59 -6.71
CA ARG A 131 -16.48 -13.17 -8.00
C ARG A 131 -17.65 -12.44 -8.66
N ALA A 132 -18.37 -11.57 -7.94
CA ALA A 132 -19.46 -10.76 -8.49
C ALA A 132 -18.91 -9.54 -9.25
N ARG A 133 -19.41 -9.29 -10.47
CA ARG A 133 -18.98 -8.16 -11.32
C ARG A 133 -19.09 -6.81 -10.60
N ALA A 134 -20.16 -6.58 -9.85
CA ALA A 134 -20.39 -5.33 -9.13
C ALA A 134 -19.29 -5.05 -8.08
N LYS A 135 -18.88 -6.07 -7.29
CA LYS A 135 -17.81 -5.92 -6.29
C LYS A 135 -16.47 -5.57 -6.93
N ARG A 136 -16.13 -6.18 -8.07
CA ARG A 136 -14.90 -5.90 -8.82
C ARG A 136 -14.87 -4.47 -9.35
N VAL A 137 -15.97 -4.04 -9.96
CA VAL A 137 -16.10 -2.68 -10.52
C VAL A 137 -16.01 -1.64 -9.40
N ALA A 138 -16.72 -1.85 -8.29
CA ALA A 138 -16.67 -0.94 -7.15
C ALA A 138 -15.26 -0.81 -6.58
N TRP A 139 -14.54 -1.92 -6.42
CA TRP A 139 -13.17 -1.91 -5.92
C TRP A 139 -12.23 -1.14 -6.84
N ARG A 140 -12.29 -1.42 -8.15
CA ARG A 140 -11.49 -0.71 -9.16
C ARG A 140 -11.81 0.79 -9.19
N ALA A 141 -13.09 1.16 -9.06
CA ALA A 141 -13.52 2.56 -9.00
C ALA A 141 -12.97 3.28 -7.75
N VAL A 142 -12.95 2.63 -6.59
CA VAL A 142 -12.35 3.18 -5.35
C VAL A 142 -10.86 3.46 -5.53
N VAL A 143 -10.12 2.52 -6.11
CA VAL A 143 -8.70 2.70 -6.38
C VAL A 143 -8.47 3.84 -7.38
N ALA A 144 -9.18 3.82 -8.52
CA ALA A 144 -9.02 4.83 -9.57
C ALA A 144 -9.35 6.24 -9.06
N SER A 145 -10.47 6.41 -8.36
CA SER A 145 -10.86 7.69 -7.76
C SER A 145 -9.84 8.19 -6.73
N GLY A 146 -9.28 7.30 -5.91
CA GLY A 146 -8.20 7.62 -4.98
C GLY A 146 -6.96 8.19 -5.67
N PHE A 147 -6.53 7.58 -6.77
CA PHE A 147 -5.41 8.11 -7.56
C PHE A 147 -5.73 9.44 -8.23
N LEU A 148 -6.91 9.57 -8.84
CA LEU A 148 -7.33 10.82 -9.48
C LEU A 148 -7.36 11.97 -8.46
N ALA A 149 -7.92 11.74 -7.27
CA ALA A 149 -7.95 12.74 -6.20
C ALA A 149 -6.54 13.15 -5.76
N ARG A 150 -5.64 12.19 -5.55
CA ARG A 150 -4.24 12.46 -5.17
C ARG A 150 -3.49 13.22 -6.26
N SER A 151 -3.67 12.85 -7.52
CA SER A 151 -3.09 13.54 -8.67
C SER A 151 -3.59 14.99 -8.77
N ALA A 152 -4.88 15.22 -8.55
CA ALA A 152 -5.46 16.57 -8.53
C ALA A 152 -4.88 17.42 -7.38
N ILE A 153 -4.77 16.86 -6.16
CA ILE A 153 -4.16 17.54 -5.01
C ILE A 153 -2.68 17.86 -5.28
N ALA A 154 -1.93 16.90 -5.81
CA ALA A 154 -0.51 17.07 -6.13
C ALA A 154 -0.30 18.16 -7.19
N ARG A 155 -1.11 18.15 -8.26
CA ARG A 155 -1.10 19.19 -9.30
C ARG A 155 -1.41 20.57 -8.72
N SER A 156 -2.47 20.69 -7.93
CA SER A 156 -2.82 21.95 -7.25
C SER A 156 -1.71 22.45 -6.32
N ALA A 157 -1.05 21.55 -5.58
CA ALA A 157 0.08 21.91 -4.73
C ALA A 157 1.31 22.34 -5.54
N TYR A 158 1.60 21.67 -6.66
CA TYR A 158 2.67 22.02 -7.59
C TYR A 158 2.44 23.41 -8.20
N ASP A 159 1.23 23.67 -8.72
CA ASP A 159 0.86 24.95 -9.32
C ASP A 159 0.98 26.09 -8.30
N ARG A 160 0.54 25.88 -7.05
CA ARG A 160 0.72 26.85 -5.96
C ARG A 160 2.18 27.12 -5.63
N ARG A 161 3.03 26.08 -5.57
CA ARG A 161 4.47 26.24 -5.30
C ARG A 161 5.15 27.00 -6.43
N ARG A 162 4.82 26.67 -7.69
CA ARG A 162 5.32 27.36 -8.88
C ARG A 162 4.92 28.84 -8.89
N PHE A 163 3.66 29.15 -8.59
CA PHE A 163 3.18 30.52 -8.51
C PHE A 163 3.90 31.33 -7.42
N ARG A 164 4.09 30.75 -6.21
CA ARG A 164 4.86 31.39 -5.13
C ARG A 164 6.32 31.63 -5.52
N ALA A 165 6.98 30.65 -6.14
CA ALA A 165 8.35 30.78 -6.61
C ALA A 165 8.49 31.89 -7.65
N TYR A 166 7.55 31.99 -8.58
CA TYR A 166 7.49 33.08 -9.56
C TYR A 166 7.33 34.45 -8.87
N GLY A 167 6.40 34.57 -7.92
CA GLY A 167 6.21 35.78 -7.13
C GLY A 167 7.48 36.21 -6.36
N HIS A 168 8.20 35.28 -5.74
CA HIS A 168 9.46 35.56 -5.07
C HIS A 168 10.58 36.01 -6.03
N ALA A 169 10.66 35.42 -7.24
CA ALA A 169 11.63 35.81 -8.25
C ALA A 169 11.36 37.23 -8.77
N VAL A 170 10.09 37.57 -9.04
CA VAL A 170 9.68 38.93 -9.46
C VAL A 170 9.99 39.95 -8.36
N ALA A 171 9.66 39.65 -7.10
CA ALA A 171 9.91 40.54 -5.96
C ALA A 171 11.42 40.79 -5.70
N ARG A 172 12.29 39.78 -5.94
CA ARG A 172 13.74 39.94 -5.85
C ARG A 172 14.30 40.81 -6.98
N SER A 173 13.82 40.62 -8.21
CA SER A 173 14.22 41.44 -9.37
C SER A 173 13.85 42.93 -9.20
N ALA A 174 12.70 43.21 -8.56
CA ALA A 174 12.28 44.58 -8.26
C ALA A 174 13.12 45.28 -7.17
N LYS A 175 13.70 44.53 -6.22
CA LYS A 175 14.53 45.09 -5.13
C LYS A 175 15.99 45.34 -5.53
N GLY A 176 16.53 44.64 -6.54
CA GLY A 176 17.91 44.81 -7.01
C GLY A 176 18.14 45.97 -7.98
N LYS A 177 17.11 46.78 -8.27
CA LYS A 177 17.16 47.94 -9.18
C LYS A 177 17.14 49.30 -8.45
N ARG A 178 17.49 49.34 -7.16
CA ARG A 178 17.65 50.58 -6.37
C ARG A 178 19.09 50.78 -5.95
#